data_AF-A0A928XGI1-F1
#
_entry.id   AF-A0A928XGI1-F1
#
_cell.length_a   1.000
_cell.length_b   1.000
_cell.length_c   1.000
_cell.angle_alpha   90.00
_cell.angle_beta   90.00
_cell.angle_gamma   90.00
#
_symmetry.space_group_name_H-M   'P 1'
#
loop_
_entity.id
_entity.type
_entity.pdbx_description
1 polymer ?
#
loop_
_entity_poly.entity_id
_entity_poly.type
_entity_poly.pdbx_seq_one_letter_code
_entity_poly.pdbx_strand_id
1 'polypeptide(L)' 'MPLDQLCLSPQCGFSSTVHGNEITEDDQWAKLKLVINTAREIWGSD' A
#
# COMPACT_ATOMS: atom_id res chain seq x y z
N MET A 1 -7.34 15.85 11.72
CA MET A 1 -6.52 14.80 12.37
C MET A 1 -5.07 15.16 12.17
N PRO A 2 -4.24 15.14 13.22
CA PRO A 2 -2.79 15.33 13.09
C PRO A 2 -2.17 14.30 12.13
N LEU A 3 -1.21 14.73 11.31
CA LEU A 3 -0.60 13.89 10.27
C LEU A 3 0.19 12.70 10.87
N ASP A 4 0.78 12.90 12.04
CA ASP A 4 1.49 11.90 12.86
C ASP A 4 0.58 10.81 13.45
N GLN A 5 -0.74 10.98 13.35
CA GLN A 5 -1.74 9.99 13.79
C GLN A 5 -2.37 9.20 12.62
N LEU A 6 -1.85 9.36 11.40
CA LEU A 6 -2.35 8.70 10.20
C LEU A 6 -1.33 7.67 9.69
N CYS A 7 -1.84 6.58 9.10
CA CYS A 7 -1.06 5.53 8.46
C CYS A 7 -1.58 5.27 7.05
N LEU A 8 -0.73 4.70 6.19
CA LEU A 8 -1.08 4.33 4.82
C LEU A 8 -1.03 2.81 4.63
N SER A 9 -2.04 2.28 3.96
CA SER A 9 -2.14 0.86 3.58
C SER A 9 -2.88 0.71 2.24
N PRO A 10 -2.80 -0.46 1.57
CA PRO A 10 -3.70 -0.80 0.48
C PRO A 10 -5.17 -0.82 0.95
N GLN A 11 -6.10 -0.62 0.00
CA GLN A 11 -7.55 -0.67 0.29
C GLN A 11 -8.03 -2.02 0.85
N CYS A 12 -7.41 -3.11 0.41
CA CYS A 12 -7.72 -4.48 0.79
C CYS A 12 -6.49 -5.37 0.60
N GLY A 13 -6.49 -6.57 1.18
CA GLY A 13 -5.45 -7.57 0.93
C GLY A 13 -5.51 -8.12 -0.51
N PHE A 14 -4.41 -8.67 -1.01
CA PHE A 14 -4.33 -9.20 -2.38
C PHE A 14 -5.24 -10.43 -2.62
N SER A 15 -5.62 -11.15 -1.56
CA SER A 15 -6.53 -12.30 -1.61
C SER A 15 -7.89 -11.99 -0.97
N SER A 16 -8.43 -10.78 -1.20
CA SER A 16 -9.67 -10.31 -0.56
C SER A 16 -10.97 -10.93 -1.12
N THR A 17 -10.87 -11.84 -2.09
CA THR A 17 -12.00 -12.62 -2.64
C THR A 17 -11.70 -14.12 -2.54
N VAL A 18 -12.75 -14.96 -2.45
CA VAL A 18 -12.62 -16.43 -2.40
C VAL A 18 -11.90 -17.00 -3.64
N HIS A 19 -11.98 -16.30 -4.77
CA HIS A 19 -11.29 -16.66 -6.01
C HIS A 19 -9.85 -16.09 -6.11
N GLY A 20 -9.40 -15.29 -5.14
CA GLY A 20 -8.23 -14.44 -5.31
C GLY A 20 -8.49 -13.31 -6.31
N ASN A 21 -7.74 -12.21 -6.23
CA ASN A 21 -7.72 -11.26 -7.33
C ASN A 21 -6.75 -11.81 -8.39
N GLU A 22 -7.12 -11.80 -9.67
CA GLU A 22 -6.20 -12.08 -10.78
C GLU A 22 -5.19 -10.93 -10.89
N ILE A 23 -4.15 -10.98 -10.05
CA ILE A 23 -3.05 -10.01 -10.06
C ILE A 23 -1.75 -10.79 -10.01
N THR A 24 -0.80 -10.38 -10.84
CA THR A 24 0.52 -11.02 -10.89
C THR A 24 1.30 -10.72 -9.61
N GLU A 25 2.31 -11.53 -9.30
CA GLU A 25 3.22 -11.24 -8.19
C GLU A 25 3.88 -9.86 -8.37
N ASP A 26 4.27 -9.52 -9.61
CA ASP A 26 4.85 -8.22 -9.93
C ASP A 26 3.91 -7.06 -9.62
N ASP A 27 2.61 -7.22 -9.89
CA ASP A 27 1.59 -6.22 -9.54
C ASP A 27 1.43 -6.07 -8.02
N GLN A 28 1.55 -7.16 -7.26
CA GLN A 28 1.54 -7.11 -5.78
C GLN A 28 2.71 -6.27 -5.27
N TRP A 29 3.91 -6.54 -5.78
CA TRP A 29 5.11 -5.78 -5.41
C TRP A 29 5.04 -4.32 -5.86
N ALA A 30 4.50 -4.04 -7.05
CA ALA A 30 4.30 -2.68 -7.53
C ALA A 30 3.35 -1.88 -6.61
N LYS A 31 2.26 -2.50 -6.15
CA LYS A 31 1.33 -1.87 -5.19
C LYS A 31 1.99 -1.59 -3.84
N LEU A 32 2.79 -2.52 -3.31
CA LEU A 32 3.53 -2.29 -2.06
C LEU A 32 4.57 -1.18 -2.21
N LYS A 33 5.31 -1.16 -3.32
CA LYS A 33 6.27 -0.09 -3.63
C LYS A 33 5.60 1.28 -3.68
N LEU A 34 4.41 1.37 -4.30
CA LEU A 34 3.64 2.61 -4.34
C LEU A 34 3.30 3.09 -2.93
N VAL A 35 2.75 2.23 -2.07
CA VAL A 35 2.42 2.58 -0.68
C VAL A 35 3.64 3.10 0.07
N ILE A 36 4.79 2.41 -0.04
CA ILE A 36 6.02 2.81 0.64
C ILE A 36 6.53 4.16 0.12
N ASN A 37 6.56 4.35 -1.20
CA ASN A 37 7.05 5.58 -1.81
C ASN A 37 6.17 6.78 -1.42
N THR A 38 4.85 6.62 -1.47
CA THR A 38 3.91 7.65 -1.02
C THR A 38 4.06 7.93 0.47
N ALA A 39 4.23 6.91 1.31
CA ALA A 39 4.46 7.14 2.75
C ALA A 39 5.76 7.93 3.00
N ARG A 40 6.83 7.66 2.23
CA ARG A 40 8.07 8.44 2.30
C ARG A 40 7.90 9.86 1.78
N GLU A 41 7.14 10.09 0.73
CA GLU A 41 6.87 11.43 0.21
C GLU A 41 6.13 12.32 1.23
N ILE A 42 5.21 11.73 2.00
CA ILE A 42 4.37 12.47 2.94
C ILE A 42 5.00 12.60 4.34
N TRP A 43 5.65 11.55 4.85
CA TRP A 43 6.21 11.50 6.22
C TRP A 43 7.74 11.41 6.28
N GLY A 44 8.42 11.14 5.16
CA GLY A 44 9.87 11.06 5.11
C GLY A 44 10.49 12.45 5.10
N SER A 45 10.93 12.90 6.26
CA SER A 45 12.01 13.89 6.40
C SER A 45 13.26 13.10 6.76
N ASP A 46 14.40 13.37 6.11
CA ASP A 46 15.70 12.88 6.59
C ASP A 46 15.90 13.14 8.09
#